data_AF-A0A1Z3HL28-F1
#
_entry.id   AF-A0A1Z3HL28-F1
#
_cell.length_a   1.000
_cell.length_b   1.000
_cell.length_c   1.000
_cell.angle_alpha   90.00
_cell.angle_beta   90.00
_cell.angle_gamma   90.00
#
_symmetry.space_group_name_H-M   'P 1'
#
loop_
_entity.id
_entity.type
_entity.pdbx_description
1 polymer ?
#
loop_
_entity_poly.entity_id
_entity_poly.type
_entity_poly.pdbx_seq_one_letter_code
_entity_poly.pdbx_strand_id
1 'polypeptide(L)'
;MQLSDPNGFIPFDIQNGDTAGHNLTGSDFENPGYDSLANPEAIAEISRYADGLGPWKNNILLRESLDEPVDGNGDGVAEITSRLTGDVFPLVDFAHAAGLQVHPYTLRDEERFLTLNQDGTPQTTGEEFRQLIELGVDGFFTDFPETGRIVVEQFETAEESANLSGSRGYEGMAFSPDRQTLYPLLEGTVFGDPEGSLRLYEFDVASSEFTGLLGRYQLDEANHAIGDFTPINENEFLVIERDGRQGEAAQFKKIFKVDLSETNTDGFIEKTEVVDLLNIADPNDLNGDGDFSFSFPNVDTTVLTETTFVTV
;
A
#
# COMPACT_ATOMS: atom_id res chain seq x y z
N MET A 1 -39.50 -36.98 -26.27
CA MET A 1 -40.15 -36.21 -25.20
C MET A 1 -40.27 -34.79 -25.73
N GLN A 2 -41.47 -34.21 -25.78
CA GLN A 2 -41.63 -32.81 -26.21
C GLN A 2 -41.19 -31.94 -25.03
N LEU A 3 -40.13 -31.15 -25.20
CA LEU A 3 -39.71 -30.19 -24.19
C LEU A 3 -40.78 -29.12 -24.09
N SER A 4 -41.23 -28.83 -22.88
CA SER A 4 -42.20 -27.78 -22.58
C SER A 4 -41.60 -26.85 -21.54
N ASP A 5 -41.73 -25.55 -21.75
CA ASP A 5 -41.53 -24.53 -20.72
C ASP A 5 -42.91 -24.13 -20.16
N PRO A 6 -43.42 -24.82 -19.13
CA PRO A 6 -44.73 -24.53 -18.56
C PRO A 6 -44.81 -23.17 -17.86
N ASN A 7 -43.68 -22.51 -17.62
CA ASN A 7 -43.62 -21.24 -16.90
C ASN A 7 -43.35 -20.03 -17.82
N GLY A 8 -43.01 -20.27 -19.10
CA GLY A 8 -42.93 -19.24 -20.13
C GLY A 8 -41.78 -18.26 -19.98
N PHE A 9 -40.66 -18.70 -19.39
CA PHE A 9 -39.45 -17.90 -19.22
C PHE A 9 -38.57 -17.87 -20.46
N ILE A 10 -38.77 -18.79 -21.41
CA ILE A 10 -37.96 -18.88 -22.62
C ILE A 10 -38.68 -18.18 -23.78
N PRO A 11 -38.13 -17.08 -24.34
CA PRO A 11 -38.81 -16.26 -25.35
C PRO A 11 -38.69 -16.80 -26.80
N PHE A 12 -38.26 -18.04 -26.98
CA PHE A 12 -38.07 -18.68 -28.29
C PHE A 12 -38.52 -20.15 -28.30
N ASP A 13 -38.86 -20.67 -29.49
CA ASP A 13 -39.32 -22.05 -29.67
C ASP A 13 -38.21 -23.07 -29.40
N ILE A 14 -38.45 -24.02 -28.48
CA ILE A 14 -37.51 -25.09 -28.16
C ILE A 14 -37.65 -26.21 -29.21
N GLN A 15 -36.71 -26.27 -30.16
CA GLN A 15 -36.64 -27.35 -31.14
C GLN A 15 -35.63 -28.43 -30.71
N ASN A 16 -36.05 -29.70 -30.76
CA ASN A 16 -35.18 -30.83 -30.45
C ASN A 16 -34.32 -31.17 -31.68
N GLY A 17 -33.07 -30.68 -31.68
CA GLY A 17 -32.03 -31.03 -32.65
C GLY A 17 -31.38 -32.37 -32.32
N ASP A 18 -32.10 -33.45 -32.59
CA ASP A 18 -31.65 -34.84 -32.73
C ASP A 18 -30.33 -35.27 -32.04
N THR A 19 -30.41 -35.66 -30.77
CA THR A 19 -29.66 -36.82 -30.26
C THR A 19 -30.38 -37.39 -29.04
N ALA A 20 -30.85 -38.63 -29.14
CA ALA A 20 -31.47 -39.32 -28.03
C ALA A 20 -30.41 -39.58 -26.93
N GLY A 21 -30.47 -38.83 -25.83
CA GLY A 21 -29.79 -39.17 -24.57
C GLY A 21 -28.81 -38.15 -23.99
N HIS A 22 -28.63 -36.97 -24.58
CA HIS A 22 -27.84 -35.89 -23.96
C HIS A 22 -28.75 -34.84 -23.32
N ASN A 23 -28.54 -34.53 -22.04
CA ASN A 23 -29.15 -33.36 -21.43
C ASN A 23 -28.47 -32.12 -22.01
N LEU A 24 -29.23 -31.15 -22.53
CA LEU A 24 -28.65 -29.89 -22.96
C LEU A 24 -27.90 -29.24 -21.78
N THR A 25 -26.63 -28.93 -22.00
CA THR A 25 -25.74 -28.25 -21.06
C THR A 25 -25.45 -26.84 -21.58
N GLY A 26 -24.88 -25.97 -20.75
CA GLY A 26 -24.52 -24.61 -21.16
C GLY A 26 -23.59 -24.54 -22.38
N SER A 27 -22.86 -25.61 -22.70
CA SER A 27 -22.02 -25.70 -23.91
C SER A 27 -22.79 -25.98 -25.21
N ASP A 28 -24.07 -26.32 -25.14
CA ASP A 28 -24.92 -26.60 -26.30
C ASP A 28 -25.59 -25.32 -26.86
N PHE A 29 -25.41 -24.19 -26.18
CA PHE A 29 -25.77 -22.86 -26.68
C PHE A 29 -24.51 -22.20 -27.24
N GLU A 30 -24.63 -21.46 -28.36
CA GLU A 30 -23.54 -20.57 -28.79
C GLU A 30 -23.21 -19.68 -27.60
N ASN A 31 -22.02 -19.87 -27.00
CA ASN A 31 -21.54 -19.10 -25.87
C ASN A 31 -20.90 -17.84 -26.47
N PRO A 32 -21.61 -16.70 -26.51
CA PRO A 32 -20.97 -15.51 -26.99
C PRO A 32 -19.94 -15.17 -25.89
N GLY A 33 -18.66 -15.07 -26.26
CA GLY A 33 -17.59 -14.86 -25.27
C GLY A 33 -17.93 -13.67 -24.35
N TYR A 34 -17.44 -13.64 -23.11
CA TYR A 34 -17.84 -12.63 -22.12
C TYR A 34 -17.74 -11.17 -22.63
N ASP A 35 -16.88 -10.88 -23.61
CA ASP A 35 -16.79 -9.59 -24.31
C ASP A 35 -18.10 -9.15 -24.97
N SER A 36 -18.91 -10.10 -25.45
CA SER A 36 -20.24 -9.87 -26.03
C SER A 36 -21.32 -9.49 -25.02
N LEU A 37 -21.04 -9.67 -23.72
CA LEU A 37 -21.93 -9.29 -22.63
C LEU A 37 -21.65 -7.88 -22.11
N ALA A 38 -20.54 -7.28 -22.54
CA ALA A 38 -20.09 -5.96 -22.12
C ALA A 38 -20.60 -4.87 -23.10
N ASN A 39 -21.91 -4.81 -23.36
CA ASN A 39 -22.52 -3.75 -24.17
C ASN A 39 -23.93 -3.39 -23.65
N PRO A 40 -24.48 -2.23 -24.03
CA PRO A 40 -25.77 -1.76 -23.52
C PRO A 40 -26.92 -2.75 -23.75
N GLU A 41 -26.98 -3.39 -24.92
CA GLU A 41 -28.06 -4.31 -25.28
C GLU A 41 -28.05 -5.56 -24.41
N ALA A 42 -26.88 -6.16 -24.22
CA ALA A 42 -26.71 -7.33 -23.36
C ALA A 42 -26.99 -6.99 -21.89
N ILE A 43 -26.52 -5.83 -21.42
CA ILE A 43 -26.72 -5.37 -20.04
C ILE A 43 -28.20 -5.07 -19.76
N ALA A 44 -28.93 -4.53 -20.73
CA ALA A 44 -30.38 -4.34 -20.60
C ALA A 44 -31.16 -5.66 -20.53
N GLU A 45 -30.65 -6.73 -21.14
CA GLU A 45 -31.24 -8.07 -20.96
C GLU A 45 -30.88 -8.65 -19.59
N ILE A 46 -29.61 -8.51 -19.17
CA ILE A 46 -29.14 -8.94 -17.85
C ILE A 46 -29.95 -8.28 -16.73
N SER A 47 -30.31 -7.00 -16.88
CA SER A 47 -31.05 -6.28 -15.83
C SER A 47 -32.48 -6.76 -15.60
N ARG A 48 -33.01 -7.63 -16.47
CA ARG A 48 -34.30 -8.29 -16.24
C ARG A 48 -34.25 -9.35 -15.14
N TYR A 49 -33.06 -9.88 -14.84
CA TYR A 49 -32.91 -11.02 -13.92
C TYR A 49 -31.78 -10.86 -12.91
N ALA A 50 -30.94 -9.83 -13.00
CA ALA A 50 -29.88 -9.53 -12.05
C ALA A 50 -30.09 -8.13 -11.45
N ASP A 51 -29.54 -7.92 -10.24
CA ASP A 51 -29.50 -6.62 -9.56
C ASP A 51 -28.09 -5.99 -9.60
N GLY A 52 -27.08 -6.72 -10.08
CA GLY A 52 -25.72 -6.23 -10.19
C GLY A 52 -24.81 -7.10 -11.07
N LEU A 53 -23.69 -6.51 -11.49
CA LEU A 53 -22.63 -7.13 -12.24
C LEU A 53 -21.39 -7.29 -11.37
N GLY A 54 -20.75 -8.44 -11.45
CA GLY A 54 -19.42 -8.66 -10.87
C GLY A 54 -18.41 -8.94 -11.97
N PRO A 55 -17.86 -7.93 -12.66
CA PRO A 55 -16.88 -8.14 -13.72
C PRO A 55 -15.47 -8.35 -13.15
N TRP A 56 -14.58 -8.93 -13.95
CA TRP A 56 -13.16 -8.82 -13.67
C TRP A 56 -12.71 -7.36 -13.85
N LYS A 57 -11.92 -6.83 -12.92
CA LYS A 57 -11.51 -5.40 -12.89
C LYS A 57 -10.84 -4.90 -14.18
N ASN A 58 -10.12 -5.78 -14.90
CA ASN A 58 -9.46 -5.45 -16.16
C ASN A 58 -10.43 -5.26 -17.34
N ASN A 59 -11.70 -5.64 -17.17
CA ASN A 59 -12.76 -5.34 -18.14
C ASN A 59 -13.30 -3.90 -18.00
N ILE A 60 -12.85 -3.16 -16.97
CA ILE A 60 -13.18 -1.75 -16.74
C ILE A 60 -11.92 -0.91 -17.01
N LEU A 61 -10.82 -1.21 -16.32
CA LEU A 61 -9.53 -0.55 -16.49
C LEU A 61 -8.68 -1.34 -17.48
N LEU A 62 -8.62 -0.88 -18.74
CA LEU A 62 -8.01 -1.67 -19.82
C LEU A 62 -6.49 -1.66 -19.71
N ARG A 63 -5.90 -2.85 -19.86
CA ARG A 63 -4.46 -3.10 -19.74
C ARG A 63 -3.89 -3.71 -21.01
N GLU A 64 -2.63 -3.41 -21.26
CA GLU A 64 -1.79 -4.08 -22.25
C GLU A 64 -0.70 -4.91 -21.56
N SER A 65 -0.25 -5.98 -22.21
CA SER A 65 0.85 -6.81 -21.70
C SER A 65 2.18 -6.10 -21.90
N LEU A 66 3.10 -6.30 -20.95
CA LEU A 66 4.49 -5.89 -21.07
C LEU A 66 5.33 -6.99 -21.71
N ASP A 67 6.34 -6.62 -22.49
CA ASP A 67 7.31 -7.56 -23.05
C ASP A 67 8.23 -8.15 -21.97
N GLU A 68 8.62 -7.30 -21.01
CA GLU A 68 9.45 -7.68 -19.86
C GLU A 68 8.75 -7.30 -18.56
N PRO A 69 8.70 -8.19 -17.56
CA PRO A 69 8.15 -7.86 -16.24
C PRO A 69 8.91 -6.72 -15.56
N VAL A 70 8.23 -5.96 -14.72
CA VAL A 70 8.81 -4.86 -13.92
C VAL A 70 8.71 -5.19 -12.45
N ASP A 71 9.81 -4.93 -11.73
CA ASP A 71 9.88 -4.95 -10.26
C ASP A 71 9.29 -3.64 -9.73
N GLY A 72 8.11 -3.75 -9.15
CA GLY A 72 7.33 -2.63 -8.66
C GLY A 72 7.55 -2.28 -7.19
N ASN A 73 8.12 -3.20 -6.40
CA ASN A 73 8.35 -3.02 -4.96
C ASN A 73 9.85 -2.87 -4.60
N GLY A 74 10.76 -3.08 -5.56
CA GLY A 74 12.19 -2.96 -5.39
C GLY A 74 12.86 -4.15 -4.69
N ASP A 75 12.19 -5.30 -4.58
CA ASP A 75 12.72 -6.48 -3.90
C ASP A 75 13.67 -7.33 -4.76
N GLY A 76 13.85 -6.95 -6.03
CA GLY A 76 14.68 -7.63 -7.01
C GLY A 76 13.96 -8.72 -7.79
N VAL A 77 12.66 -8.93 -7.58
CA VAL A 77 11.80 -9.89 -8.29
C VAL A 77 10.77 -9.14 -9.13
N ALA A 78 10.92 -9.16 -10.45
CA ALA A 78 9.98 -8.50 -11.34
C ALA A 78 8.70 -9.32 -11.55
N GLU A 79 7.57 -8.89 -10.99
CA GLU A 79 6.29 -9.60 -11.10
C GLU A 79 5.19 -8.83 -11.88
N ILE A 80 5.31 -7.51 -12.10
CA ILE A 80 4.31 -6.75 -12.85
C ILE A 80 4.42 -7.05 -14.35
N THR A 81 3.34 -7.53 -14.95
CA THR A 81 3.33 -7.98 -16.37
C THR A 81 2.38 -7.19 -17.28
N SER A 82 1.76 -6.13 -16.77
CA SER A 82 0.78 -5.35 -17.53
C SER A 82 0.87 -3.87 -17.23
N ARG A 83 0.38 -3.04 -18.15
CA ARG A 83 0.31 -1.59 -18.03
C ARG A 83 -1.08 -1.08 -18.39
N LEU A 84 -1.58 -0.06 -17.68
CA LEU A 84 -2.80 0.65 -18.03
C LEU A 84 -2.64 1.36 -19.37
N THR A 85 -3.61 1.14 -20.26
CA THR A 85 -3.70 1.84 -21.55
C THR A 85 -4.16 3.29 -21.38
N GLY A 86 -4.87 3.57 -20.28
CA GLY A 86 -5.58 4.83 -20.05
C GLY A 86 -7.03 4.81 -20.52
N ASP A 87 -7.40 3.81 -21.31
CA ASP A 87 -8.78 3.62 -21.73
C ASP A 87 -9.59 2.95 -20.61
N VAL A 88 -10.76 3.54 -20.33
CA VAL A 88 -11.76 2.97 -19.43
C VAL A 88 -12.93 2.47 -20.25
N PHE A 89 -13.25 1.20 -20.11
CA PHE A 89 -14.42 0.64 -20.77
C PHE A 89 -15.69 1.05 -20.00
N PRO A 90 -16.72 1.61 -20.66
CA PRO A 90 -17.88 2.24 -20.00
C PRO A 90 -18.91 1.22 -19.44
N LEU A 91 -18.43 0.10 -18.90
CA LEU A 91 -19.28 -0.94 -18.32
C LEU A 91 -20.07 -0.43 -17.10
N VAL A 92 -19.45 0.42 -16.27
CA VAL A 92 -20.11 0.99 -15.08
C VAL A 92 -21.30 1.85 -15.50
N ASP A 93 -21.11 2.73 -16.48
CA ASP A 93 -22.17 3.58 -17.03
C ASP A 93 -23.33 2.75 -17.60
N PHE A 94 -23.01 1.70 -18.37
CA PHE A 94 -24.04 0.83 -18.95
C PHE A 94 -24.86 0.11 -17.86
N ALA A 95 -24.19 -0.40 -16.83
CA ALA A 95 -24.83 -1.08 -15.71
C ALA A 95 -25.73 -0.14 -14.92
N HIS A 96 -25.23 1.04 -14.56
CA HIS A 96 -25.98 2.06 -13.83
C HIS A 96 -27.18 2.57 -14.62
N ALA A 97 -27.03 2.78 -15.93
CA ALA A 97 -28.14 3.16 -16.81
C ALA A 97 -29.25 2.09 -16.85
N ALA A 98 -28.89 0.82 -16.64
CA ALA A 98 -29.82 -0.31 -16.55
C ALA A 98 -30.31 -0.58 -15.10
N GLY A 99 -29.89 0.21 -14.11
CA GLY A 99 -30.28 0.08 -12.71
C GLY A 99 -29.53 -1.00 -11.93
N LEU A 100 -28.37 -1.45 -12.42
CA LEU A 100 -27.55 -2.50 -11.82
C LEU A 100 -26.41 -1.93 -11.00
N GLN A 101 -26.10 -2.57 -9.86
CA GLN A 101 -24.86 -2.32 -9.12
C GLN A 101 -23.64 -2.94 -9.84
N VAL A 102 -22.44 -2.46 -9.55
CA VAL A 102 -21.19 -3.00 -10.12
C VAL A 102 -20.16 -3.27 -9.02
N HIS A 103 -19.80 -4.55 -8.84
CA HIS A 103 -18.83 -5.00 -7.83
C HIS A 103 -17.67 -5.79 -8.48
N PRO A 104 -16.63 -5.13 -9.02
CA PRO A 104 -15.54 -5.83 -9.67
C PRO A 104 -14.74 -6.74 -8.73
N TYR A 105 -14.13 -7.78 -9.29
CA TYR A 105 -13.23 -8.71 -8.60
C TYR A 105 -11.91 -8.89 -9.36
N THR A 106 -10.82 -9.36 -8.76
CA THR A 106 -10.50 -9.31 -7.33
C THR A 106 -9.35 -8.32 -7.15
N LEU A 107 -9.53 -7.35 -6.26
CA LEU A 107 -8.46 -6.42 -5.90
C LEU A 107 -7.51 -7.11 -4.93
N ARG A 108 -6.20 -6.95 -5.17
CA ARG A 108 -5.14 -7.75 -4.56
C ARG A 108 -3.88 -6.92 -4.42
N ASP A 109 -3.23 -7.00 -3.26
CA ASP A 109 -2.08 -6.16 -2.94
C ASP A 109 -0.77 -6.75 -3.45
N GLU A 110 -0.74 -8.05 -3.78
CA GLU A 110 0.50 -8.67 -4.22
C GLU A 110 0.90 -8.19 -5.63
N GLU A 111 2.19 -7.93 -5.81
CA GLU A 111 2.78 -7.28 -6.98
C GLU A 111 2.35 -7.90 -8.31
N ARG A 112 2.37 -9.24 -8.42
CA ARG A 112 1.93 -9.97 -9.62
C ARG A 112 0.50 -9.67 -10.11
N PHE A 113 -0.35 -9.09 -9.28
CA PHE A 113 -1.72 -8.70 -9.63
C PHE A 113 -1.89 -7.20 -9.91
N LEU A 114 -0.83 -6.42 -9.70
CA LEU A 114 -0.76 -5.00 -10.00
C LEU A 114 -0.41 -4.77 -11.48
N THR A 115 -0.34 -3.50 -11.85
CA THR A 115 -0.07 -3.04 -13.22
C THR A 115 0.78 -1.78 -13.15
N LEU A 116 1.36 -1.35 -14.27
CA LEU A 116 1.95 -0.02 -14.37
C LEU A 116 0.88 1.02 -14.73
N ASN A 117 1.05 2.23 -14.23
CA ASN A 117 0.42 3.43 -14.76
C ASN A 117 0.87 3.69 -16.21
N GLN A 118 0.14 4.56 -16.92
CA GLN A 118 0.45 4.91 -18.32
C GLN A 118 1.86 5.51 -18.50
N ASP A 119 2.40 6.16 -17.47
CA ASP A 119 3.74 6.75 -17.46
C ASP A 119 4.84 5.72 -17.14
N GLY A 120 4.46 4.47 -16.86
CA GLY A 120 5.38 3.37 -16.55
C GLY A 120 5.72 3.22 -15.07
N THR A 121 5.16 4.03 -14.17
CA THR A 121 5.31 3.85 -12.72
C THR A 121 4.44 2.69 -12.23
N PRO A 122 4.86 1.89 -11.22
CA PRO A 122 3.98 0.89 -10.60
C PRO A 122 2.71 1.52 -10.04
N GLN A 123 1.54 1.00 -10.42
CA GLN A 123 0.28 1.37 -9.79
C GLN A 123 0.21 0.71 -8.42
N THR A 124 0.05 1.51 -7.38
CA THR A 124 -0.20 1.01 -6.03
C THR A 124 -1.61 0.46 -5.93
N THR A 125 -1.82 -0.49 -5.02
CA THR A 125 -3.16 -1.03 -4.76
C THR A 125 -4.15 0.08 -4.40
N GLY A 126 -3.73 1.04 -3.57
CA GLY A 126 -4.58 2.17 -3.17
C GLY A 126 -5.05 3.02 -4.35
N GLU A 127 -4.22 3.19 -5.38
CA GLU A 127 -4.60 3.86 -6.63
C GLU A 127 -5.62 3.03 -7.43
N GLU A 128 -5.47 1.71 -7.51
CA GLU A 128 -6.45 0.82 -8.18
C GLU A 128 -7.84 0.93 -7.51
N PHE A 129 -7.91 0.86 -6.17
CA PHE A 129 -9.16 1.06 -5.42
C PHE A 129 -9.75 2.45 -5.68
N ARG A 130 -8.93 3.51 -5.56
CA ARG A 130 -9.36 4.90 -5.74
C ARG A 130 -9.95 5.13 -7.14
N GLN A 131 -9.26 4.63 -8.16
CA GLN A 131 -9.69 4.78 -9.55
C GLN A 131 -11.04 4.10 -9.80
N LEU A 132 -11.27 2.90 -9.27
CA LEU A 132 -12.56 2.22 -9.41
C LEU A 132 -13.69 2.94 -8.65
N ILE A 133 -13.42 3.45 -7.45
CA ILE A 133 -14.40 4.23 -6.68
C ILE A 133 -14.77 5.53 -7.42
N GLU A 134 -13.78 6.23 -7.99
CA GLU A 134 -14.01 7.44 -8.80
C GLU A 134 -14.83 7.17 -10.06
N LEU A 135 -14.68 5.98 -10.64
CA LEU A 135 -15.51 5.50 -11.76
C LEU A 135 -16.94 5.12 -11.33
N GLY A 136 -17.23 5.09 -10.03
CA GLY A 136 -18.56 4.87 -9.49
C GLY A 136 -18.91 3.41 -9.24
N VAL A 137 -17.95 2.51 -9.07
CA VAL A 137 -18.31 1.14 -8.65
C VAL A 137 -19.00 1.17 -7.28
N ASP A 138 -20.01 0.31 -7.09
CA ASP A 138 -20.86 0.30 -5.89
C ASP A 138 -20.22 -0.46 -4.71
N GLY A 139 -19.12 -1.15 -4.99
CA GLY A 139 -18.40 -2.05 -4.08
C GLY A 139 -17.37 -2.84 -4.86
N PHE A 140 -16.66 -3.76 -4.22
CA PHE A 140 -15.64 -4.59 -4.86
C PHE A 140 -15.35 -5.83 -4.02
N PHE A 141 -14.80 -6.85 -4.67
CA PHE A 141 -14.24 -8.02 -3.99
C PHE A 141 -12.73 -7.87 -3.86
N THR A 142 -12.21 -8.01 -2.64
CA THR A 142 -10.79 -7.96 -2.34
C THR A 142 -10.40 -9.09 -1.38
N ASP A 143 -9.21 -9.63 -1.58
CA ASP A 143 -8.59 -10.55 -0.61
C ASP A 143 -7.88 -9.79 0.54
N PHE A 144 -7.79 -8.47 0.43
CA PHE A 144 -7.17 -7.54 1.37
C PHE A 144 -8.21 -6.54 1.90
N PRO A 145 -9.11 -6.98 2.82
CA PRO A 145 -10.19 -6.14 3.33
C PRO A 145 -9.71 -4.93 4.12
N GLU A 146 -8.54 -5.00 4.77
CA GLU A 146 -7.92 -3.87 5.47
C GLU A 146 -7.61 -2.72 4.50
N THR A 147 -6.89 -3.01 3.42
CA THR A 147 -6.57 -2.05 2.35
C THR A 147 -7.83 -1.44 1.75
N GLY A 148 -8.81 -2.29 1.41
CA GLY A 148 -10.11 -1.82 0.91
C GLY A 148 -10.83 -0.89 1.89
N ARG A 149 -10.80 -1.21 3.19
CA ARG A 149 -11.43 -0.39 4.23
C ARG A 149 -10.77 0.99 4.37
N ILE A 150 -9.44 1.03 4.41
CA ILE A 150 -8.67 2.28 4.49
C ILE A 150 -9.03 3.21 3.33
N VAL A 151 -9.11 2.68 2.10
CA VAL A 151 -9.42 3.51 0.93
C VAL A 151 -10.86 4.01 0.96
N VAL A 152 -11.85 3.16 1.26
CA VAL A 152 -13.25 3.61 1.30
C VAL A 152 -13.48 4.65 2.40
N GLU A 153 -12.77 4.55 3.53
CA GLU A 153 -12.83 5.61 4.57
C GLU A 153 -12.35 6.97 4.05
N GLN A 154 -11.40 7.01 3.11
CA GLN A 154 -10.98 8.27 2.48
C GLN A 154 -12.05 8.89 1.58
N PHE A 155 -13.05 8.13 1.13
CA PHE A 155 -14.16 8.59 0.29
C PHE A 155 -15.47 8.83 1.05
N GLU A 156 -15.72 8.09 2.13
CA GLU A 156 -16.95 8.19 2.93
C GLU A 156 -17.00 9.44 3.83
N THR A 157 -15.86 10.08 4.10
CA THR A 157 -15.80 11.30 4.92
C THR A 157 -14.94 12.37 4.27
N ALA A 158 -15.53 13.56 4.04
CA ALA A 158 -14.78 14.81 3.88
C ALA A 158 -14.12 15.29 5.19
N GLU A 159 -13.97 14.40 6.18
CA GLU A 159 -13.22 14.59 7.40
C GLU A 159 -12.15 13.49 7.49
N GLU A 160 -10.92 13.93 7.79
CA GLU A 160 -9.69 13.16 7.71
C GLU A 160 -9.79 11.81 8.45
N SER A 161 -9.69 10.72 7.68
CA SER A 161 -9.51 9.37 8.22
C SER A 161 -8.03 9.13 8.52
N ALA A 162 -7.76 8.31 9.55
CA ALA A 162 -6.40 7.95 9.92
C ALA A 162 -5.74 7.16 8.78
N ASN A 163 -4.83 7.80 8.07
CA ASN A 163 -4.03 7.22 6.98
C ASN A 163 -2.76 6.51 7.49
N LEU A 164 -2.73 6.16 8.77
CA LEU A 164 -1.61 5.53 9.44
C LEU A 164 -2.17 4.41 10.33
N SER A 165 -1.61 3.22 10.22
CA SER A 165 -2.07 2.06 10.99
C SER A 165 -1.97 2.31 12.50
N GLY A 166 -2.81 1.61 13.27
CA GLY A 166 -2.78 1.70 14.73
C GLY A 166 -1.40 1.37 15.30
N SER A 167 -1.00 2.09 16.35
CA SER A 167 0.31 1.94 17.01
C SER A 167 1.50 2.20 16.09
N ARG A 168 1.38 3.17 15.18
CA ARG A 168 2.48 3.62 14.29
C ARG A 168 2.65 5.15 14.27
N GLY A 169 2.21 5.82 15.33
CA GLY A 169 2.21 7.28 15.46
C GLY A 169 3.61 7.87 15.65
N TYR A 170 3.74 8.98 16.38
CA TYR A 170 5.06 9.53 16.69
C TYR A 170 5.82 8.64 17.66
N GLU A 171 7.00 8.18 17.25
CA GLU A 171 7.93 7.39 18.09
C GLU A 171 9.18 8.22 18.42
N GLY A 172 9.71 8.95 17.44
CA GLY A 172 10.82 9.88 17.64
C GLY A 172 10.33 11.32 17.87
N MET A 173 10.94 12.05 18.80
CA MET A 173 10.68 13.47 18.99
C MET A 173 11.95 14.22 19.39
N ALA A 174 12.50 14.99 18.46
CA ALA A 174 13.63 15.89 18.72
C ALA A 174 13.16 17.35 18.90
N PHE A 175 14.08 18.24 19.24
CA PHE A 175 13.82 19.67 19.44
C PHE A 175 15.00 20.52 18.96
N SER A 176 14.72 21.75 18.52
CA SER A 176 15.75 22.73 18.19
C SER A 176 16.53 23.17 19.45
N PRO A 177 17.80 23.60 19.35
CA PRO A 177 18.59 24.04 20.51
C PRO A 177 17.94 25.15 21.34
N ASP A 178 17.19 26.05 20.70
CA ASP A 178 16.43 27.13 21.36
C ASP A 178 15.06 26.70 21.91
N ARG A 179 14.68 25.44 21.68
CA ARG A 179 13.43 24.78 22.10
C ARG A 179 12.17 25.46 21.58
N GLN A 180 12.28 26.21 20.49
CA GLN A 180 11.12 26.82 19.83
C GLN A 180 10.47 25.86 18.83
N THR A 181 11.20 24.85 18.37
CA THR A 181 10.72 23.89 17.37
C THR A 181 10.84 22.46 17.92
N LEU A 182 9.80 21.66 17.70
CA LEU A 182 9.84 20.20 17.87
C LEU A 182 9.85 19.54 16.49
N TYR A 183 10.49 18.37 16.41
CA TYR A 183 10.59 17.58 15.20
C TYR A 183 10.03 16.16 15.44
N PRO A 184 8.70 15.97 15.33
CA PRO A 184 8.07 14.67 15.50
C PRO A 184 8.30 13.77 14.28
N LEU A 185 8.80 12.56 14.51
CA LEU A 185 9.06 11.53 13.51
C LEU A 185 8.11 10.34 13.72
N LEU A 186 7.41 9.94 12.66
CA LEU A 186 6.51 8.79 12.70
C LEU A 186 7.26 7.47 12.82
N GLU A 187 6.60 6.47 13.41
CA GLU A 187 7.08 5.09 13.49
C GLU A 187 6.78 4.30 12.22
N GLY A 188 5.62 4.55 11.60
CA GLY A 188 5.19 3.83 10.41
C GLY A 188 4.97 4.73 9.20
N THR A 189 4.95 4.07 8.06
CA THR A 189 4.68 4.69 6.76
C THR A 189 3.21 5.08 6.65
N VAL A 190 2.97 6.33 6.24
CA VAL A 190 1.63 6.82 5.95
C VAL A 190 1.15 6.23 4.63
N PHE A 191 -0.10 5.78 4.59
CA PHE A 191 -0.72 5.22 3.39
C PHE A 191 -0.56 6.16 2.18
N GLY A 192 -0.02 5.62 1.08
CA GLY A 192 0.28 6.36 -0.15
C GLY A 192 1.69 6.95 -0.22
N ASP A 193 2.47 6.91 0.86
CA ASP A 193 3.90 7.19 0.80
C ASP A 193 4.70 5.94 0.36
N PRO A 194 5.94 6.10 -0.15
CA PRO A 194 6.83 4.98 -0.44
C PRO A 194 7.03 4.05 0.77
N GLU A 195 7.15 2.75 0.51
CA GLU A 195 7.29 1.76 1.57
C GLU A 195 8.53 2.02 2.45
N GLY A 196 8.38 1.91 3.76
CA GLY A 196 9.46 2.18 4.72
C GLY A 196 9.84 3.65 4.87
N SER A 197 9.08 4.58 4.26
CA SER A 197 9.31 6.01 4.45
C SER A 197 8.52 6.56 5.63
N LEU A 198 9.20 7.27 6.53
CA LEU A 198 8.64 7.81 7.76
C LEU A 198 8.62 9.33 7.66
N ARG A 199 7.44 9.94 7.82
CA ARG A 199 7.30 11.40 7.74
C ARG A 199 7.89 12.07 8.98
N LEU A 200 8.69 13.10 8.73
CA LEU A 200 9.21 14.02 9.73
C LEU A 200 8.48 15.36 9.59
N TYR A 201 7.90 15.84 10.69
CA TYR A 201 7.19 17.10 10.72
C TYR A 201 7.95 18.16 11.50
N GLU A 202 7.61 19.42 11.25
CA GLU A 202 8.02 20.55 12.06
C GLU A 202 6.82 21.08 12.85
N PHE A 203 7.03 21.36 14.14
CA PHE A 203 6.02 21.89 15.05
C PHE A 203 6.58 23.10 15.80
N ASP A 204 5.91 24.24 15.67
CA ASP A 204 6.27 25.47 16.37
C ASP A 204 5.63 25.49 17.78
N VAL A 205 6.47 25.59 18.81
CA VAL A 205 6.05 25.49 20.21
C VAL A 205 5.23 26.71 20.63
N ALA A 206 5.58 27.89 20.13
CA ALA A 206 4.95 29.14 20.57
C ALA A 206 3.49 29.26 20.08
N SER A 207 3.25 28.90 18.82
CA SER A 207 1.92 28.88 18.20
C SER A 207 1.16 27.58 18.46
N SER A 208 1.87 26.49 18.83
CA SER A 208 1.30 25.15 18.96
C SER A 208 0.74 24.61 17.64
N GLU A 209 1.41 24.91 16.53
CA GLU A 209 0.99 24.53 15.18
C GLU A 209 2.05 23.66 14.50
N PHE A 210 1.60 22.69 13.70
CA PHE A 210 2.46 22.04 12.72
C PHE A 210 2.70 23.01 11.56
N THR A 211 3.96 23.28 11.24
CA THR A 211 4.34 24.16 10.13
C THR A 211 4.43 23.41 8.81
N GLY A 212 4.56 22.08 8.86
CA GLY A 212 4.41 21.20 7.70
C GLY A 212 5.26 19.92 7.75
N LEU A 213 5.26 19.20 6.63
CA LEU A 213 6.17 18.08 6.37
C LEU A 213 7.55 18.63 6.05
N LEU A 214 8.55 18.26 6.85
CA LEU A 214 9.93 18.70 6.68
C LEU A 214 10.70 17.78 5.72
N GLY A 215 10.42 16.48 5.77
CA GLY A 215 11.03 15.48 4.90
C GLY A 215 10.61 14.06 5.29
N ARG A 216 11.25 13.07 4.68
CA ARG A 216 11.05 11.65 4.98
C ARG A 216 12.35 10.96 5.35
N TYR A 217 12.29 10.12 6.38
CA TYR A 217 13.35 9.19 6.73
C TYR A 217 13.06 7.84 6.07
N GLN A 218 13.98 7.31 5.27
CA GLN A 218 13.85 5.99 4.66
C GLN A 218 14.45 4.94 5.59
N LEU A 219 13.67 3.93 5.99
CA LEU A 219 14.17 2.75 6.69
C LEU A 219 15.07 1.90 5.78
N ASP A 220 16.04 1.19 6.36
CA ASP A 220 16.87 0.22 5.62
C ASP A 220 16.03 -0.95 5.10
N GLU A 221 15.06 -1.42 5.90
CA GLU A 221 14.02 -2.36 5.48
C GLU A 221 12.65 -1.87 5.93
N ALA A 222 11.62 -2.06 5.12
CA ALA A 222 10.26 -1.57 5.40
C ALA A 222 9.63 -2.10 6.69
N ASN A 223 10.09 -3.26 7.18
CA ASN A 223 9.62 -3.89 8.40
C ASN A 223 10.36 -3.41 9.67
N HIS A 224 11.37 -2.56 9.54
CA HIS A 224 12.07 -1.94 10.65
C HIS A 224 11.20 -0.89 11.35
N ALA A 225 11.71 -0.41 12.48
CA ALA A 225 11.13 0.71 13.20
C ALA A 225 12.25 1.61 13.72
N ILE A 226 11.92 2.87 13.95
CA ILE A 226 12.77 3.75 14.75
C ILE A 226 12.59 3.43 16.24
N GLY A 227 13.63 3.68 17.04
CA GLY A 227 13.57 3.59 18.49
C GLY A 227 13.72 4.94 19.18
N ASP A 228 14.36 5.91 18.53
CA ASP A 228 14.63 7.22 19.11
C ASP A 228 15.05 8.25 18.04
N PHE A 229 14.91 9.54 18.35
CA PHE A 229 15.35 10.67 17.52
C PHE A 229 15.92 11.80 18.38
N THR A 230 17.25 12.00 18.34
CA THR A 230 17.98 12.90 19.25
C THR A 230 18.70 14.03 18.49
N PRO A 231 18.60 15.30 18.94
CA PRO A 231 19.34 16.41 18.32
C PRO A 231 20.84 16.38 18.62
N ILE A 232 21.66 16.68 17.62
CA ILE A 232 23.10 16.99 17.78
C ILE A 232 23.30 18.50 17.81
N ASN A 233 22.73 19.20 16.83
CA ASN A 233 22.77 20.66 16.71
C ASN A 233 21.50 21.17 16.00
N GLU A 234 21.57 22.34 15.35
CA GLU A 234 20.42 22.96 14.68
C GLU A 234 19.91 22.14 13.49
N ASN A 235 20.81 21.43 12.79
CA ASN A 235 20.50 20.74 11.54
C ASN A 235 20.74 19.23 11.62
N GLU A 236 21.67 18.77 12.45
CA GLU A 236 22.06 17.37 12.52
C GLU A 236 21.43 16.65 13.71
N PHE A 237 20.96 15.44 13.47
CA PHE A 237 20.24 14.61 14.43
C PHE A 237 20.67 13.14 14.31
N LEU A 238 20.35 12.34 15.32
CA LEU A 238 20.58 10.90 15.35
C LEU A 238 19.27 10.15 15.45
N VAL A 239 19.16 9.07 14.68
CA VAL A 239 18.02 8.15 14.68
C VAL A 239 18.53 6.77 15.08
N ILE A 240 17.90 6.13 16.06
CA ILE A 240 18.06 4.68 16.27
C ILE A 240 17.06 3.98 15.34
N GLU A 241 17.55 3.07 14.51
CA GLU A 241 16.72 2.16 13.72
C GLU A 241 16.99 0.71 14.14
N ARG A 242 15.95 -0.11 14.17
CA ARG A 242 16.02 -1.49 14.65
C ARG A 242 15.05 -2.41 13.92
N ASP A 243 15.35 -3.71 13.93
CA ASP A 243 14.36 -4.73 13.62
C ASP A 243 13.33 -4.91 14.75
N GLY A 244 12.34 -5.77 14.49
CA GLY A 244 11.32 -6.14 15.48
C GLY A 244 11.79 -7.20 16.50
N ARG A 245 13.06 -7.62 16.47
CA ARG A 245 13.62 -8.67 17.34
C ARG A 245 14.41 -8.05 18.49
N GLN A 246 14.74 -8.85 19.49
CA GLN A 246 15.43 -8.42 20.71
C GLN A 246 16.36 -9.51 21.26
N GLY A 247 17.27 -9.12 22.14
CA GLY A 247 18.24 -10.04 22.76
C GLY A 247 19.13 -10.71 21.71
N GLU A 248 19.47 -11.99 21.92
CA GLU A 248 20.28 -12.76 20.96
C GLU A 248 19.62 -12.93 19.58
N ALA A 249 18.32 -12.64 19.46
CA ALA A 249 17.60 -12.71 18.19
C ALA A 249 17.65 -11.40 17.39
N ALA A 250 18.11 -10.29 17.98
CA ALA A 250 18.28 -9.02 17.28
C ALA A 250 19.29 -9.19 16.14
N GLN A 251 18.91 -8.75 14.93
CA GLN A 251 19.78 -8.83 13.75
C GLN A 251 20.17 -7.46 13.20
N PHE A 252 19.33 -6.45 13.45
CA PHE A 252 19.59 -5.08 13.03
C PHE A 252 19.27 -4.10 14.16
N LYS A 253 20.28 -3.32 14.56
CA LYS A 253 20.08 -2.14 15.41
C LYS A 253 21.25 -1.19 15.24
N LYS A 254 20.99 -0.01 14.68
CA LYS A 254 22.05 0.96 14.31
C LYS A 254 21.63 2.38 14.65
N ILE A 255 22.62 3.26 14.75
CA ILE A 255 22.42 4.71 14.81
C ILE A 255 22.79 5.32 13.47
N PHE A 256 21.88 6.12 12.94
CA PHE A 256 22.09 6.93 11.74
C PHE A 256 22.16 8.41 12.13
N LYS A 257 23.02 9.17 11.46
CA LYS A 257 23.00 10.63 11.47
C LYS A 257 22.20 11.13 10.26
N VAL A 258 21.34 12.11 10.50
CA VAL A 258 20.57 12.80 9.46
C VAL A 258 20.83 14.31 9.54
N ASP A 259 20.81 14.99 8.40
CA ASP A 259 20.91 16.46 8.30
C ASP A 259 19.63 17.02 7.67
N LEU A 260 18.84 17.76 8.45
CA LEU A 260 17.54 18.29 8.00
C LEU A 260 17.68 19.41 6.97
N SER A 261 18.88 19.95 6.74
CA SER A 261 19.14 20.89 5.66
C SER A 261 19.47 20.21 4.33
N GLU A 262 19.64 18.88 4.32
CA GLU A 262 19.95 18.07 3.15
C GLU A 262 18.81 17.11 2.83
N THR A 263 17.89 17.54 1.97
CA THR A 263 16.81 16.71 1.42
C THR A 263 17.01 16.56 -0.09
N ASN A 264 16.88 15.33 -0.59
CA ASN A 264 17.00 15.07 -2.02
C ASN A 264 15.72 15.49 -2.79
N THR A 265 15.73 15.34 -4.12
CA THR A 265 14.62 15.76 -4.99
C THR A 265 13.30 15.04 -4.72
N ASP A 266 13.36 13.86 -4.10
CA ASP A 266 12.20 13.02 -3.80
C ASP A 266 11.67 13.27 -2.37
N GLY A 267 12.26 14.22 -1.65
CA GLY A 267 11.81 14.61 -0.31
C GLY A 267 12.36 13.73 0.81
N PHE A 268 13.41 12.96 0.56
CA PHE A 268 14.08 12.14 1.58
C PHE A 268 15.30 12.84 2.17
N ILE A 269 15.44 12.71 3.48
CA ILE A 269 16.57 13.22 4.24
C ILE A 269 17.72 12.23 4.09
N GLU A 270 18.90 12.74 3.74
CA GLU A 270 20.10 11.92 3.64
C GLU A 270 20.50 11.38 5.02
N LYS A 271 20.75 10.07 5.10
CA LYS A 271 21.18 9.39 6.34
C LYS A 271 22.54 8.73 6.17
N THR A 272 23.37 8.81 7.20
CA THR A 272 24.70 8.17 7.26
C THR A 272 24.78 7.27 8.49
N GLU A 273 25.18 6.01 8.33
CA GLU A 273 25.42 5.11 9.46
C GLU A 273 26.56 5.64 10.34
N VAL A 274 26.32 5.70 11.65
CA VAL A 274 27.31 6.16 12.66
C VAL A 274 27.87 4.99 13.44
N VAL A 275 27.00 4.08 13.90
CA VAL A 275 27.40 2.92 14.71
C VAL A 275 26.41 1.77 14.58
N ASP A 276 26.94 0.55 14.54
CA ASP A 276 26.19 -0.69 14.72
C ASP A 276 26.14 -1.04 16.22
N LEU A 277 24.95 -0.95 16.81
CA LEU A 277 24.74 -1.17 18.24
C LEU A 277 24.79 -2.66 18.62
N LEU A 278 24.80 -3.58 17.65
CA LEU A 278 25.02 -5.00 17.89
C LEU A 278 26.49 -5.39 17.81
N ASN A 279 27.37 -4.48 17.38
CA ASN A 279 28.79 -4.74 17.17
C ASN A 279 29.66 -3.51 17.49
N ILE A 280 29.59 -3.04 18.74
CA ILE A 280 30.40 -1.92 19.22
C ILE A 280 31.77 -2.43 19.62
N ALA A 281 32.85 -1.80 19.15
CA ALA A 281 34.19 -2.17 19.58
C ALA A 281 34.40 -1.87 21.08
N ASP A 282 34.76 -2.90 21.86
CA ASP A 282 35.14 -2.78 23.27
C ASP A 282 36.58 -3.29 23.51
N PRO A 283 37.60 -2.60 22.96
CA PRO A 283 38.99 -3.09 23.02
C PRO A 283 39.57 -3.11 24.45
N ASN A 284 38.91 -2.48 25.41
CA ASN A 284 39.35 -2.40 26.79
C ASN A 284 38.53 -3.30 27.73
N ASP A 285 37.59 -4.09 27.21
CA ASP A 285 36.74 -4.99 27.98
C ASP A 285 36.10 -4.24 29.16
N LEU A 286 35.38 -3.15 28.83
CA LEU A 286 34.86 -2.21 29.82
C LEU A 286 33.83 -2.84 30.75
N ASN A 287 33.14 -3.89 30.30
CA ASN A 287 32.18 -4.64 31.09
C ASN A 287 32.79 -5.87 31.80
N GLY A 288 34.03 -6.28 31.46
CA GLY A 288 34.76 -7.36 32.10
C GLY A 288 34.25 -8.76 31.76
N ASP A 289 33.57 -8.94 30.63
CA ASP A 289 33.06 -10.24 30.17
C ASP A 289 34.10 -11.03 29.36
N GLY A 290 35.20 -10.38 28.97
CA GLY A 290 36.29 -10.98 28.21
C GLY A 290 36.09 -10.95 26.69
N ASP A 291 34.99 -10.36 26.21
CA ASP A 291 34.75 -10.06 24.79
C ASP A 291 35.29 -8.67 24.45
N PHE A 292 35.72 -8.49 23.20
CA PHE A 292 36.21 -7.20 22.69
C PHE A 292 35.15 -6.45 21.87
N SER A 293 33.90 -6.85 22.06
CA SER A 293 32.74 -6.27 21.41
C SER A 293 31.60 -6.18 22.42
N PHE A 294 30.92 -5.05 22.43
CA PHE A 294 29.74 -4.79 23.23
C PHE A 294 28.50 -4.71 22.34
N SER A 295 27.35 -5.17 22.84
CA SER A 295 26.08 -5.08 22.12
C SER A 295 24.97 -4.54 23.01
N PHE A 296 24.05 -3.83 22.38
CA PHE A 296 22.83 -3.28 22.98
C PHE A 296 21.60 -3.92 22.32
N PRO A 297 21.25 -5.18 22.63
CA PRO A 297 20.30 -5.94 21.84
C PRO A 297 18.82 -5.71 22.19
N ASN A 298 18.50 -4.84 23.16
CA ASN A 298 17.13 -4.58 23.61
C ASN A 298 16.63 -3.21 23.11
N VAL A 299 15.42 -2.79 23.48
CA VAL A 299 14.96 -1.43 23.16
C VAL A 299 15.67 -0.45 24.08
N ASP A 300 16.35 0.55 23.49
CA ASP A 300 17.06 1.57 24.26
C ASP A 300 16.64 2.97 23.77
N THR A 301 16.81 3.95 24.64
CA THR A 301 16.69 5.38 24.31
C THR A 301 18.05 6.06 24.43
N THR A 302 18.34 7.02 23.56
CA THR A 302 19.59 7.78 23.57
C THR A 302 19.43 9.09 24.35
N VAL A 303 20.48 9.46 25.08
CA VAL A 303 20.68 10.79 25.62
C VAL A 303 22.07 11.25 25.22
N LEU A 304 22.13 12.35 24.47
CA LEU A 304 23.35 13.07 24.18
C LEU A 304 23.66 14.07 25.30
N THR A 305 24.89 14.03 25.80
CA THR A 305 25.48 15.09 26.64
C THR A 305 26.69 15.69 25.92
N GLU A 306 27.24 16.81 26.41
CA GLU A 306 28.35 17.53 25.76
C GLU A 306 29.58 16.64 25.44
N THR A 307 29.76 15.51 26.14
CA THR A 307 30.90 14.61 25.94
C THR A 307 30.53 13.12 25.89
N THR A 308 29.26 12.76 26.02
CA THR A 308 28.88 11.36 26.27
C THR A 308 27.55 11.00 25.64
N PHE A 309 27.57 9.88 24.94
CA PHE A 309 26.40 9.13 24.51
C PHE A 309 25.97 8.20 25.64
N VAL A 310 24.70 8.27 26.01
CA VAL A 310 24.09 7.34 26.96
C VAL A 310 22.93 6.65 26.25
N THR A 311 23.02 5.34 26.06
CA THR A 311 21.87 4.49 25.73
C THR A 311 21.34 3.87 27.03
N VAL A 312 20.04 3.98 27.29
CA VAL A 312 19.36 3.48 28.51
C VAL A 312 18.30 2.46 28.15
#